data_AF-A0A955ZBA0-F1
#
_entry.id   AF-A0A955ZBA0-F1
#
_cell.length_a   1.000
_cell.length_b   1.000
_cell.length_c   1.000
_cell.angle_alpha   90.00
_cell.angle_beta   90.00
_cell.angle_gamma   90.00
#
_symmetry.space_group_name_H-M   'P 1'
#
loop_
_entity.id
_entity.type
_entity.pdbx_description
1 polymer ?
#
loop_
_entity_poly.entity_id
_entity_poly.type
_entity_poly.pdbx_seq_one_letter_code
_entity_poly.pdbx_strand_id
1 'polypeptide(L)'
;MRVAFLAATLGVAAAAAVACGRESNDAPIVDDADAGEEGGGGAVLPAFDAGPVGPAGTGAKTGLPCDVQAILENRCIACHDGKTQFAMLSYNDLVAKAPSDPTKTVAQLSLARMKDAARPMPPPPAAGPEADEIKSFEDWIAAGTPPEAKACTDPPPDGGASADAGPRFDAGDGGDGGPACSSGTFWTMGNRESPLMYPGRACNACHQISGGPNLRIAGTVYPTLDEVDDCNGKGAPPQVNVVITAVDGKVYTLPVNGSGNFLLRGMNPKPPFKAVVTDGAKTRAMVGSVTSGDCNSCHTKDGKNGAPGRILTP
;
A
#
# COMPACT_ATOMS: atom_id res chain seq x y z
N MET A 1 -34.88 -48.04 -29.18
CA MET A 1 -34.70 -47.85 -30.63
C MET A 1 -35.67 -46.78 -31.11
N ARG A 2 -35.18 -45.56 -31.37
CA ARG A 2 -35.55 -44.67 -32.48
C ARG A 2 -34.84 -43.33 -32.28
N VAL A 3 -33.98 -43.05 -33.24
CA VAL A 3 -33.10 -41.89 -33.39
C VAL A 3 -33.84 -40.84 -34.22
N ALA A 4 -33.74 -39.55 -33.86
CA ALA A 4 -33.84 -38.41 -34.79
C ALA A 4 -33.36 -37.14 -34.06
N PHE A 5 -32.13 -36.69 -34.35
CA PHE A 5 -31.79 -35.58 -35.26
C PHE A 5 -32.22 -34.19 -34.74
N LEU A 6 -31.27 -33.45 -34.15
CA LEU A 6 -31.29 -31.98 -34.13
C LEU A 6 -30.09 -31.45 -34.90
N ALA A 7 -30.38 -30.62 -35.90
CA ALA A 7 -29.46 -30.03 -36.84
C ALA A 7 -28.67 -28.87 -36.19
N ALA A 8 -27.37 -28.82 -36.49
CA ALA A 8 -26.50 -27.69 -36.23
C ALA A 8 -26.60 -26.69 -37.40
N THR A 9 -26.86 -25.42 -37.10
CA THR A 9 -26.74 -24.31 -38.04
C THR A 9 -25.66 -23.34 -37.57
N LEU A 10 -24.54 -23.33 -38.29
CA LEU A 10 -23.54 -22.26 -38.29
C LEU A 10 -24.14 -21.03 -38.98
N GLY A 11 -24.14 -19.88 -38.31
CA GLY A 11 -24.44 -18.58 -38.88
C GLY A 11 -23.22 -17.66 -38.78
N VAL A 12 -22.61 -17.39 -39.93
CA VAL A 12 -21.53 -16.42 -40.14
C VAL A 12 -22.12 -15.01 -40.06
N ALA A 13 -21.50 -14.11 -39.28
CA ALA A 13 -21.78 -12.67 -39.34
C ALA A 13 -20.49 -11.91 -39.67
N ALA A 14 -20.50 -11.27 -40.82
CA ALA A 14 -19.42 -10.51 -41.41
C ALA A 14 -19.29 -9.11 -40.79
N ALA A 15 -18.05 -8.63 -40.70
CA ALA A 15 -17.72 -7.25 -40.41
C ALA A 15 -17.96 -6.37 -41.66
N ALA A 16 -18.53 -5.18 -41.46
CA ALA A 16 -18.49 -4.09 -42.44
C ALA A 16 -18.38 -2.75 -41.71
N ALA A 17 -17.27 -2.06 -41.96
CA ALA A 17 -17.05 -0.66 -41.63
C ALA A 17 -17.80 0.22 -42.65
N VAL A 18 -18.50 1.25 -42.19
CA VAL A 18 -18.96 2.37 -43.02
C VAL A 18 -18.74 3.66 -42.26
N ALA A 19 -17.95 4.53 -42.89
CA ALA A 19 -17.68 5.90 -42.51
C ALA A 19 -18.90 6.80 -42.81
N CYS A 20 -19.08 7.85 -42.02
CA CYS A 20 -19.70 9.09 -42.47
C CYS A 20 -18.90 10.28 -41.94
N GLY A 21 -18.50 11.14 -42.88
CA GLY A 21 -17.75 12.36 -42.66
C GLY A 21 -18.59 13.55 -42.20
N ARG A 22 -17.86 14.65 -41.98
CA ARG A 22 -18.21 15.95 -41.38
C ARG A 22 -18.88 16.93 -42.35
N GLU A 23 -19.63 17.89 -41.79
CA GLU A 23 -19.70 19.31 -42.19
C GLU A 23 -19.72 20.11 -40.85
N SER A 24 -18.73 20.91 -40.45
CA SER A 24 -18.20 22.20 -40.96
C SER A 24 -19.11 23.39 -40.65
N ASN A 25 -18.67 24.29 -39.76
CA ASN A 25 -18.77 25.75 -39.98
C ASN A 25 -17.81 26.54 -39.06
N ASP A 26 -16.89 27.22 -39.74
CA ASP A 26 -16.26 28.53 -39.54
C ASP A 26 -15.46 28.93 -38.27
N ALA A 27 -14.19 29.24 -38.56
CA ALA A 27 -13.18 29.93 -37.74
C ALA A 27 -13.36 31.48 -37.81
N PRO A 28 -12.58 32.32 -37.08
CA PRO A 28 -11.16 32.57 -37.41
C PRO A 28 -10.20 32.64 -36.18
N ILE A 29 -9.00 32.08 -36.30
CA ILE A 29 -7.70 32.77 -36.47
C ILE A 29 -7.33 33.72 -35.32
N VAL A 30 -6.35 33.30 -34.50
CA VAL A 30 -5.13 34.07 -34.26
C VAL A 30 -3.93 33.13 -34.38
N ASP A 31 -3.12 33.35 -35.40
CA ASP A 31 -1.75 32.87 -35.48
C ASP A 31 -0.90 33.73 -34.54
N ASP A 32 -0.10 33.10 -33.70
CA ASP A 32 1.33 33.43 -33.64
C ASP A 32 2.09 32.22 -33.12
N ALA A 33 2.99 31.74 -33.98
CA ALA A 33 3.93 30.69 -33.71
C ALA A 33 5.03 31.22 -32.79
N ASP A 34 5.39 30.43 -31.78
CA ASP A 34 6.80 30.15 -31.55
C ASP A 34 6.98 28.70 -31.10
N ALA A 35 7.92 28.05 -31.75
CA ALA A 35 8.23 26.64 -31.61
C ALA A 35 9.49 26.49 -30.76
N GLY A 36 9.43 25.71 -29.70
CA GLY A 36 10.64 25.30 -28.99
C GLY A 36 10.38 24.71 -27.61
N GLU A 37 10.24 23.38 -27.57
CA GLU A 37 11.04 22.45 -26.77
C GLU A 37 10.20 21.29 -26.24
N GLU A 38 10.51 20.10 -26.77
CA GLU A 38 10.08 18.84 -26.21
C GLU A 38 10.76 18.62 -24.86
N GLY A 39 10.06 18.97 -23.78
CA GLY A 39 10.33 18.50 -22.43
C GLY A 39 9.29 17.46 -22.06
N GLY A 40 9.66 16.18 -22.06
CA GLY A 40 8.82 15.07 -21.61
C GLY A 40 8.38 15.23 -20.16
N GLY A 41 7.29 15.95 -19.95
CA GLY A 41 6.60 16.06 -18.67
C GLY A 41 5.90 14.75 -18.34
N GLY A 42 6.66 13.80 -17.80
CA GLY A 42 6.07 12.72 -17.03
C GLY A 42 5.26 13.35 -15.92
N ALA A 43 3.94 13.26 -16.00
CA ALA A 43 3.05 13.78 -14.98
C ALA A 43 3.44 13.15 -13.63
N VAL A 44 4.17 13.91 -12.83
CA VAL A 44 4.38 13.68 -11.41
C VAL A 44 2.98 13.70 -10.81
N LEU A 45 2.43 12.52 -10.51
CA LEU A 45 1.27 12.44 -9.64
C LEU A 45 1.61 13.22 -8.38
N PRO A 46 0.70 14.06 -7.85
CA PRO A 46 0.96 14.81 -6.63
C PRO A 46 1.51 13.86 -5.56
N ALA A 47 2.48 14.34 -4.78
CA ALA A 47 3.04 13.59 -3.68
C ALA A 47 1.90 13.04 -2.83
N PHE A 48 1.72 11.72 -2.83
CA PHE A 48 0.80 11.06 -1.93
C PHE A 48 1.49 11.02 -0.56
N ASP A 49 1.50 12.14 0.16
CA ASP A 49 1.87 12.15 1.58
C ASP A 49 0.71 11.57 2.41
N ALA A 50 0.34 10.33 2.10
CA ALA A 50 -0.40 9.48 3.02
C ALA A 50 0.62 8.92 4.02
N GLY A 51 1.08 9.77 4.94
CA GLY A 51 1.72 9.30 6.17
C GLY A 51 0.89 8.22 6.86
N PRO A 52 1.43 7.49 7.85
CA PRO A 52 0.76 6.36 8.43
C PRO A 52 -0.54 6.86 9.00
N VAL A 53 -1.60 6.36 8.40
CA VAL A 53 -2.89 6.43 9.03
C VAL A 53 -2.84 5.33 10.08
N GLY A 54 -3.17 5.64 11.32
CA GLY A 54 -3.34 4.63 12.36
C GLY A 54 -2.11 4.24 13.20
N PRO A 55 -2.31 3.25 14.10
CA PRO A 55 -1.46 3.03 15.27
C PRO A 55 -0.28 2.07 15.05
N ALA A 56 -0.06 1.57 13.84
CA ALA A 56 0.99 0.60 13.55
C ALA A 56 2.35 1.06 14.09
N GLY A 57 2.96 0.24 14.96
CA GLY A 57 4.28 0.51 15.55
C GLY A 57 4.30 1.53 16.69
N THR A 58 3.17 2.17 17.01
CA THR A 58 3.11 3.21 18.07
C THR A 58 2.97 2.65 19.48
N GLY A 59 2.58 1.38 19.62
CA GLY A 59 2.20 0.79 20.90
C GLY A 59 0.85 1.26 21.46
N ALA A 60 0.03 1.95 20.64
CA ALA A 60 -1.29 2.38 21.05
C ALA A 60 -2.20 1.18 21.39
N LYS A 61 -2.95 1.32 22.50
CA LYS A 61 -3.94 0.34 22.95
C LYS A 61 -5.27 0.60 22.25
N THR A 62 -5.42 0.09 21.03
CA THR A 62 -6.64 0.23 20.22
C THR A 62 -7.84 -0.53 20.79
N GLY A 63 -7.60 -1.53 21.64
CA GLY A 63 -8.62 -2.46 22.10
C GLY A 63 -8.93 -3.59 21.11
N LEU A 64 -8.22 -3.64 19.97
CA LEU A 64 -8.48 -4.58 18.88
C LEU A 64 -7.52 -5.78 18.94
N PRO A 65 -7.99 -6.99 18.61
CA PRO A 65 -7.08 -8.10 18.30
C PRO A 65 -6.16 -7.76 17.13
N CYS A 66 -4.93 -8.26 17.15
CA CYS A 66 -3.90 -7.84 16.19
C CYS A 66 -4.20 -8.20 14.74
N ASP A 67 -4.88 -9.32 14.50
CA ASP A 67 -5.34 -9.68 13.17
C ASP A 67 -6.37 -8.67 12.64
N VAL A 68 -7.29 -8.21 13.50
CA VAL A 68 -8.32 -7.20 13.16
C VAL A 68 -7.68 -5.84 12.93
N GLN A 69 -6.77 -5.43 13.82
CA GLN A 69 -6.03 -4.17 13.67
C GLN A 69 -5.25 -4.14 12.35
N ALA A 70 -4.54 -5.21 12.01
CA ALA A 70 -3.79 -5.29 10.77
C ALA A 70 -4.69 -5.18 9.54
N ILE A 71 -5.89 -5.78 9.55
CA ILE A 71 -6.84 -5.64 8.42
C ILE A 71 -7.24 -4.17 8.26
N LEU A 72 -7.58 -3.48 9.34
CA LEU A 72 -8.04 -2.09 9.27
C LEU A 72 -6.91 -1.18 8.78
N GLU A 73 -5.70 -1.36 9.31
CA GLU A 73 -4.48 -0.67 8.88
C GLU A 73 -4.20 -0.87 7.39
N ASN A 74 -4.33 -2.10 6.91
CA ASN A 74 -3.97 -2.46 5.55
C ASN A 74 -5.11 -2.34 4.54
N ARG A 75 -6.38 -2.12 4.94
CA ARG A 75 -7.55 -2.14 4.02
C ARG A 75 -8.55 -1.00 4.18
N CYS A 76 -8.67 -0.39 5.35
CA CYS A 76 -9.81 0.48 5.64
C CYS A 76 -9.42 1.93 5.86
N ILE A 77 -8.34 2.16 6.60
CA ILE A 77 -8.14 3.44 7.27
C ILE A 77 -7.55 4.51 6.34
N ALA A 78 -7.07 4.16 5.16
CA ALA A 78 -6.71 5.18 4.15
C ALA A 78 -7.91 6.05 3.74
N CYS A 79 -9.14 5.55 3.90
CA CYS A 79 -10.36 6.35 3.75
C CYS A 79 -11.08 6.58 5.09
N HIS A 80 -11.02 5.62 6.02
CA HIS A 80 -11.74 5.63 7.30
C HIS A 80 -10.89 6.11 8.49
N ASP A 81 -10.22 7.23 8.32
CA ASP A 81 -9.28 7.80 9.29
C ASP A 81 -9.90 8.74 10.33
N GLY A 82 -11.19 9.05 10.21
CA GLY A 82 -11.89 10.03 11.04
C GLY A 82 -11.87 11.45 10.48
N LYS A 83 -11.06 11.74 9.45
CA LYS A 83 -10.97 13.04 8.78
C LYS A 83 -11.70 13.02 7.44
N THR A 84 -11.37 12.05 6.58
CA THR A 84 -11.97 11.89 5.25
C THR A 84 -13.29 11.17 5.35
N GLN A 85 -13.38 10.11 6.16
CA GLN A 85 -14.61 9.40 6.51
C GLN A 85 -14.64 9.14 8.02
N PHE A 86 -15.71 8.53 8.52
CA PHE A 86 -15.80 8.13 9.93
C PHE A 86 -14.66 7.19 10.33
N ALA A 87 -14.24 7.29 11.59
CA ALA A 87 -13.12 6.52 12.14
C ALA A 87 -13.46 5.04 12.29
N MET A 88 -12.46 4.18 12.09
CA MET A 88 -12.52 2.73 12.32
C MET A 88 -11.28 2.20 13.07
N LEU A 89 -10.55 3.06 13.77
CA LEU A 89 -9.19 2.76 14.26
C LEU A 89 -9.14 2.19 15.68
N SER A 90 -10.27 2.13 16.38
CA SER A 90 -10.36 1.59 17.73
C SER A 90 -11.50 0.58 17.87
N TYR A 91 -11.43 -0.21 18.93
CA TYR A 91 -12.52 -1.09 19.36
C TYR A 91 -13.84 -0.33 19.49
N ASN A 92 -13.80 0.85 20.13
CA ASN A 92 -14.98 1.67 20.37
C ASN A 92 -15.63 2.13 19.06
N ASP A 93 -14.83 2.46 18.04
CA ASP A 93 -15.36 2.83 16.73
C ASP A 93 -16.12 1.67 16.08
N LEU A 94 -15.57 0.46 16.18
CA LEU A 94 -16.14 -0.73 15.53
C LEU A 94 -17.40 -1.25 16.23
N VAL A 95 -17.51 -1.13 17.55
CA VAL A 95 -18.70 -1.57 18.31
C VAL A 95 -19.79 -0.50 18.40
N ALA A 96 -19.50 0.75 18.01
CA ALA A 96 -20.51 1.79 17.89
C ALA A 96 -21.55 1.43 16.82
N LYS A 97 -22.75 2.03 16.93
CA LYS A 97 -23.80 1.87 15.92
C LYS A 97 -23.37 2.45 14.58
N ALA A 98 -23.62 1.74 13.49
CA ALA A 98 -23.28 2.23 12.17
C ALA A 98 -24.13 3.45 11.79
N PRO A 99 -23.53 4.56 11.31
CA PRO A 99 -24.28 5.77 10.97
C PRO A 99 -25.37 5.58 9.91
N SER A 100 -25.16 4.65 8.97
CA SER A 100 -26.11 4.39 7.87
C SER A 100 -27.11 3.27 8.15
N ASP A 101 -26.90 2.48 9.20
CA ASP A 101 -27.83 1.45 9.67
C ASP A 101 -27.63 1.24 11.19
N PRO A 102 -28.34 2.00 12.03
CA PRO A 102 -28.17 1.94 13.48
C PRO A 102 -28.61 0.62 14.13
N THR A 103 -29.16 -0.32 13.35
CA THR A 103 -29.47 -1.69 13.82
C THR A 103 -28.24 -2.58 13.88
N LYS A 104 -27.14 -2.16 13.26
CA LYS A 104 -25.86 -2.88 13.22
C LYS A 104 -24.76 -2.06 13.89
N THR A 105 -23.75 -2.74 14.41
CA THR A 105 -22.48 -2.08 14.73
C THR A 105 -21.71 -1.73 13.45
N VAL A 106 -20.74 -0.83 13.54
CA VAL A 106 -19.81 -0.54 12.43
C VAL A 106 -19.14 -1.83 11.96
N ALA A 107 -18.66 -2.69 12.86
CA ALA A 107 -18.06 -3.98 12.50
C ALA A 107 -19.02 -4.85 11.68
N GLN A 108 -20.26 -5.02 12.14
CA GLN A 108 -21.26 -5.84 11.47
C GLN A 108 -21.61 -5.29 10.07
N LEU A 109 -21.75 -3.97 9.94
CA LEU A 109 -22.00 -3.37 8.63
C LEU A 109 -20.78 -3.48 7.72
N SER A 110 -19.56 -3.26 8.23
CA SER A 110 -18.32 -3.42 7.47
C SER A 110 -18.19 -4.84 6.93
N LEU A 111 -18.46 -5.87 7.74
CA LEU A 111 -18.46 -7.26 7.26
C LEU A 111 -19.46 -7.50 6.14
N ALA A 112 -20.68 -6.96 6.28
CA ALA A 112 -21.69 -7.08 5.22
C ALA A 112 -21.22 -6.39 3.93
N ARG A 113 -20.59 -5.22 4.03
CA ARG A 113 -20.05 -4.47 2.88
C ARG A 113 -18.84 -5.16 2.24
N MET A 114 -17.96 -5.78 3.01
CA MET A 114 -16.83 -6.56 2.48
C MET A 114 -17.30 -7.74 1.62
N LYS A 115 -18.52 -8.26 1.87
CA LYS A 115 -19.13 -9.39 1.15
C LYS A 115 -20.16 -8.96 0.10
N ASP A 116 -20.45 -7.67 -0.03
CA ASP A 116 -21.47 -7.16 -0.94
C ASP A 116 -20.88 -6.90 -2.33
N ALA A 117 -21.24 -7.73 -3.32
CA ALA A 117 -20.75 -7.55 -4.69
C ALA A 117 -21.37 -6.35 -5.42
N ALA A 118 -22.54 -5.86 -5.00
CA ALA A 118 -23.22 -4.73 -5.62
C ALA A 118 -22.74 -3.39 -5.06
N ARG A 119 -22.40 -3.35 -3.76
CA ARG A 119 -21.92 -2.15 -3.07
C ARG A 119 -20.75 -2.50 -2.12
N PRO A 120 -19.62 -2.98 -2.67
CA PRO A 120 -18.50 -3.46 -1.86
C PRO A 120 -17.85 -2.31 -1.09
N MET A 121 -17.24 -2.66 0.04
CA MET A 121 -16.22 -1.84 0.67
C MET A 121 -14.88 -2.59 0.73
N PRO A 122 -13.79 -1.94 0.32
CA PRO A 122 -13.72 -0.60 -0.28
C PRO A 122 -14.37 -0.56 -1.69
N PRO A 123 -14.82 0.61 -2.18
CA PRO A 123 -15.38 0.72 -3.52
C PRO A 123 -14.29 0.55 -4.58
N PRO A 124 -14.60 -0.01 -5.77
CA PRO A 124 -13.65 -0.05 -6.87
C PRO A 124 -13.14 1.36 -7.21
N PRO A 125 -11.86 1.52 -7.60
CA PRO A 125 -10.93 0.47 -8.03
C PRO A 125 -10.13 -0.20 -6.90
N ALA A 126 -10.34 0.20 -5.64
CA ALA A 126 -9.63 -0.33 -4.49
C ALA A 126 -9.78 -1.85 -4.38
N ALA A 127 -8.69 -2.54 -4.07
CA ALA A 127 -8.77 -3.95 -3.73
C ALA A 127 -9.36 -4.12 -2.33
N GLY A 128 -10.40 -4.93 -2.23
CA GLY A 128 -10.98 -5.31 -0.94
C GLY A 128 -10.19 -6.41 -0.24
N PRO A 129 -10.44 -6.62 1.06
CA PRO A 129 -9.74 -7.63 1.84
C PRO A 129 -9.86 -9.03 1.22
N GLU A 130 -8.81 -9.85 1.34
CA GLU A 130 -8.83 -11.23 0.86
C GLU A 130 -9.73 -12.11 1.73
N ALA A 131 -10.11 -13.29 1.22
CA ALA A 131 -11.10 -14.16 1.88
C ALA A 131 -10.73 -14.57 3.31
N ASP A 132 -9.44 -14.75 3.59
CA ASP A 132 -8.91 -15.03 4.92
C ASP A 132 -8.92 -13.81 5.85
N GLU A 133 -8.72 -12.59 5.33
CA GLU A 133 -8.90 -11.34 6.10
C GLU A 133 -10.38 -11.17 6.49
N ILE A 134 -11.28 -11.37 5.53
CA ILE A 134 -12.73 -11.35 5.77
C ILE A 134 -13.10 -12.41 6.82
N LYS A 135 -12.53 -13.61 6.71
CA LYS A 135 -12.77 -14.68 7.68
C LYS A 135 -12.28 -14.33 9.08
N SER A 136 -11.08 -13.77 9.23
CA SER A 136 -10.57 -13.35 10.55
C SER A 136 -11.47 -12.28 11.19
N PHE A 137 -11.94 -11.32 10.39
CA PHE A 137 -12.86 -10.28 10.88
C PHE A 137 -14.24 -10.85 11.24
N GLU A 138 -14.76 -11.79 10.44
CA GLU A 138 -16.01 -12.51 10.70
C GLU A 138 -15.93 -13.36 11.98
N ASP A 139 -14.85 -14.11 12.16
CA ASP A 139 -14.66 -14.96 13.33
C ASP A 139 -14.63 -14.10 14.62
N TRP A 140 -14.00 -12.92 14.57
CA TRP A 140 -14.01 -11.97 15.69
C TRP A 140 -15.42 -11.45 16.01
N ILE A 141 -16.22 -11.12 14.98
CA ILE A 141 -17.62 -10.72 15.18
C ILE A 141 -18.45 -11.87 15.74
N ALA A 142 -18.28 -13.08 15.21
CA ALA A 142 -18.99 -14.28 15.65
C ALA A 142 -18.66 -14.64 17.11
N ALA A 143 -17.44 -14.34 17.58
CA ALA A 143 -17.03 -14.47 18.97
C ALA A 143 -17.64 -13.41 19.91
N GLY A 144 -18.48 -12.50 19.40
CA GLY A 144 -19.09 -11.41 20.19
C GLY A 144 -18.20 -10.19 20.33
N THR A 145 -17.26 -9.98 19.39
CA THR A 145 -16.31 -8.86 19.37
C THR A 145 -15.60 -8.67 20.72
N PRO A 146 -14.85 -9.66 21.23
CA PRO A 146 -14.10 -9.47 22.46
C PRO A 146 -13.04 -8.36 22.29
N PRO A 147 -12.90 -7.43 23.24
CA PRO A 147 -11.80 -6.46 23.23
C PRO A 147 -10.48 -7.13 23.60
N GLU A 148 -9.39 -6.59 23.11
CA GLU A 148 -8.03 -6.98 23.50
C GLU A 148 -7.44 -5.92 24.43
N ALA A 149 -7.00 -6.33 25.62
CA ALA A 149 -6.44 -5.41 26.61
C ALA A 149 -4.97 -5.06 26.31
N LYS A 150 -4.26 -5.95 25.63
CA LYS A 150 -2.86 -5.78 25.27
C LYS A 150 -2.71 -4.98 23.97
N ALA A 151 -1.75 -4.06 23.93
CA ALA A 151 -1.34 -3.47 22.65
C ALA A 151 -0.70 -4.54 21.75
N CYS A 152 -0.88 -4.40 20.44
CA CYS A 152 -0.30 -5.33 19.46
C CYS A 152 1.20 -5.15 19.25
N THR A 153 1.71 -3.96 19.51
CA THR A 153 3.14 -3.66 19.44
C THR A 153 3.55 -2.99 20.74
N ASP A 154 4.83 -3.08 21.06
CA ASP A 154 5.40 -2.24 22.11
C ASP A 154 5.50 -0.78 21.63
N PRO A 155 5.52 0.20 22.54
CA PRO A 155 5.83 1.58 22.19
C PRO A 155 7.24 1.67 21.56
N PRO A 156 7.47 2.61 20.63
CA PRO A 156 8.82 2.91 20.18
C PRO A 156 9.71 3.24 21.38
N PRO A 157 11.00 2.86 21.36
CA PRO A 157 11.94 3.34 22.36
C PRO A 157 11.95 4.87 22.37
N ASP A 158 11.99 5.47 23.57
CA ASP A 158 11.91 6.92 23.77
C ASP A 158 12.85 7.65 22.81
N GLY A 159 12.33 8.68 22.13
CA GLY A 159 12.87 9.35 20.93
C GLY A 159 14.26 10.02 21.02
N GLY A 160 15.21 9.45 21.75
CA GLY A 160 16.62 9.64 21.44
C GLY A 160 16.87 9.18 20.01
N ALA A 161 17.75 9.90 19.29
CA ALA A 161 18.22 9.48 17.99
C ALA A 161 18.58 7.99 18.07
N SER A 162 17.86 7.15 17.31
CA SER A 162 18.18 5.72 17.27
C SER A 162 19.67 5.60 16.99
N ALA A 163 20.39 4.87 17.84
CA ALA A 163 21.80 4.54 17.59
C ALA A 163 21.98 3.78 16.26
N ASP A 164 20.87 3.33 15.65
CA ASP A 164 20.79 2.67 14.35
C ASP A 164 20.35 3.60 13.21
N ALA A 165 20.27 4.92 13.44
CA ALA A 165 20.11 5.90 12.38
C ALA A 165 21.35 5.81 11.47
N GLY A 166 21.22 5.03 10.39
CA GLY A 166 22.29 4.82 9.44
C GLY A 166 22.66 6.11 8.70
N PRO A 167 23.48 6.02 7.64
CA PRO A 167 23.93 7.20 6.93
C PRO A 167 22.73 8.01 6.42
N ARG A 168 22.73 9.30 6.73
CA ARG A 168 21.85 10.28 6.09
C ARG A 168 22.52 10.74 4.81
N PHE A 169 21.73 10.96 3.77
CA PHE A 169 22.20 11.56 2.55
C PHE A 169 22.13 13.08 2.71
N ASP A 170 23.28 13.70 2.99
CA ASP A 170 23.41 15.15 2.93
C ASP A 170 23.39 15.56 1.44
N ALA A 171 22.21 15.61 0.85
CA ALA A 171 21.97 16.40 -0.35
C ALA A 171 22.27 17.84 0.06
N GLY A 172 23.51 18.30 -0.12
CA GLY A 172 23.96 19.61 0.34
C GLY A 172 22.96 20.71 -0.02
N ASP A 173 22.94 21.78 0.77
CA ASP A 173 22.10 22.97 0.58
C ASP A 173 22.38 23.77 -0.72
N GLY A 174 22.98 23.10 -1.72
CA GLY A 174 23.37 23.66 -3.00
C GLY A 174 22.14 24.06 -3.80
N GLY A 175 22.02 25.35 -4.01
CA GLY A 175 20.93 25.99 -4.73
C GLY A 175 20.52 25.28 -6.02
N ASP A 176 19.24 25.48 -6.34
CA ASP A 176 18.65 25.31 -7.67
C ASP A 176 18.44 23.86 -8.17
N GLY A 177 19.01 22.84 -7.54
CA GLY A 177 18.76 21.43 -7.84
C GLY A 177 17.76 20.79 -6.88
N GLY A 178 16.65 20.23 -7.39
CA GLY A 178 15.63 19.54 -6.58
C GLY A 178 16.16 18.37 -5.72
N PRO A 179 15.28 17.65 -4.99
CA PRO A 179 15.72 16.58 -4.10
C PRO A 179 16.62 15.58 -4.85
N ALA A 180 17.73 15.20 -4.24
CA ALA A 180 18.69 14.27 -4.83
C ALA A 180 18.54 12.88 -4.20
N CYS A 181 18.48 11.84 -5.04
CA CYS A 181 18.51 10.45 -4.60
C CYS A 181 19.95 10.00 -4.40
N SER A 182 20.23 9.21 -3.36
CA SER A 182 21.57 8.62 -3.22
C SER A 182 21.91 7.66 -4.36
N SER A 183 20.89 7.07 -4.98
CA SER A 183 21.02 6.24 -6.18
C SER A 183 21.28 7.04 -7.47
N GLY A 184 21.17 8.37 -7.44
CA GLY A 184 21.26 9.24 -8.60
C GLY A 184 20.12 9.10 -9.61
N THR A 185 19.10 8.29 -9.33
CA THR A 185 17.99 8.03 -10.26
C THR A 185 16.63 8.04 -9.58
N PHE A 186 15.65 8.59 -10.28
CA PHE A 186 14.24 8.57 -9.90
C PHE A 186 13.47 7.52 -10.69
N TRP A 187 12.29 7.16 -10.18
CA TRP A 187 11.28 6.41 -10.92
C TRP A 187 10.81 7.18 -12.15
N THR A 188 10.85 6.55 -13.32
CA THR A 188 10.49 7.18 -14.60
C THR A 188 9.38 6.45 -15.36
N MET A 189 8.88 5.33 -14.84
CA MET A 189 7.92 4.47 -15.55
C MET A 189 6.46 4.91 -15.42
N GLY A 190 6.19 6.02 -14.73
CA GLY A 190 4.85 6.56 -14.52
C GLY A 190 3.93 5.60 -13.75
N ASN A 191 2.62 5.86 -13.81
CA ASN A 191 1.61 5.07 -13.10
C ASN A 191 1.10 3.91 -13.97
N ARG A 192 2.01 3.00 -14.32
CA ARG A 192 1.72 1.79 -15.08
C ARG A 192 2.03 0.57 -14.22
N GLU A 193 1.19 -0.46 -14.34
CA GLU A 193 1.43 -1.73 -13.68
C GLU A 193 2.83 -2.26 -14.04
N SER A 194 3.63 -2.55 -13.01
CA SER A 194 5.01 -3.01 -13.16
C SER A 194 5.44 -3.78 -11.92
N PRO A 195 6.14 -4.91 -12.03
CA PRO A 195 6.68 -5.60 -10.84
C PRO A 195 7.71 -4.74 -10.08
N LEU A 196 8.18 -3.64 -10.66
CA LEU A 196 9.13 -2.73 -10.03
C LEU A 196 8.47 -1.78 -9.03
N MET A 197 7.26 -1.28 -9.32
CA MET A 197 6.45 -0.34 -8.50
C MET A 197 7.14 0.98 -8.12
N TYR A 198 6.36 1.99 -7.73
CA TYR A 198 6.90 3.23 -7.18
C TYR A 198 7.71 2.97 -5.90
N PRO A 199 8.98 3.40 -5.82
CA PRO A 199 9.77 3.27 -4.60
C PRO A 199 9.45 4.40 -3.61
N GLY A 200 9.50 4.09 -2.31
CA GLY A 200 9.33 5.03 -1.20
C GLY A 200 7.88 5.35 -0.83
N ARG A 201 6.95 5.31 -1.79
CA ARG A 201 5.53 5.57 -1.52
C ARG A 201 4.89 4.46 -0.69
N ALA A 202 3.87 4.80 0.11
CA ALA A 202 3.05 3.84 0.84
C ALA A 202 2.32 2.90 -0.15
N CYS A 203 2.57 1.60 -0.02
CA CYS A 203 2.20 0.61 -1.03
C CYS A 203 0.69 0.29 -0.99
N ASN A 204 0.19 -0.08 0.18
CA ASN A 204 -1.23 -0.41 0.36
C ASN A 204 -2.09 0.85 0.28
N ALA A 205 -1.64 1.98 0.83
CA ALA A 205 -2.37 3.24 0.70
C ALA A 205 -2.60 3.62 -0.78
N CYS A 206 -1.58 3.45 -1.63
CA CYS A 206 -1.72 3.65 -3.07
C CYS A 206 -2.70 2.62 -3.68
N HIS A 207 -2.55 1.34 -3.37
CA HIS A 207 -3.37 0.27 -3.95
C HIS A 207 -4.84 0.30 -3.48
N GLN A 208 -5.11 0.87 -2.32
CA GLN A 208 -6.46 1.09 -1.78
C GLN A 208 -7.18 2.26 -2.43
N ILE A 209 -6.48 3.15 -3.13
CA ILE A 209 -7.08 4.32 -3.78
C ILE A 209 -7.07 4.14 -5.30
N SER A 210 -5.93 3.74 -5.84
CA SER A 210 -5.69 3.63 -7.29
C SER A 210 -6.00 2.23 -7.83
N GLY A 211 -6.27 1.25 -6.96
CA GLY A 211 -6.39 -0.15 -7.30
C GLY A 211 -5.03 -0.85 -7.41
N GLY A 212 -5.05 -2.13 -7.74
CA GLY A 212 -3.87 -3.00 -7.73
C GLY A 212 -4.10 -4.22 -6.84
N PRO A 213 -3.15 -5.16 -6.76
CA PRO A 213 -3.31 -6.32 -5.92
C PRO A 213 -3.18 -5.99 -4.43
N ASN A 214 -3.80 -6.82 -3.58
CA ASN A 214 -3.54 -6.79 -2.14
C ASN A 214 -2.09 -7.16 -1.86
N LEU A 215 -1.36 -6.24 -1.22
CA LEU A 215 -0.03 -6.51 -0.71
C LEU A 215 -0.16 -6.80 0.79
N ARG A 216 0.46 -7.90 1.19
CA ARG A 216 0.43 -8.40 2.57
C ARG A 216 1.56 -7.80 3.36
N ILE A 217 2.71 -7.69 2.72
CA ILE A 217 3.86 -6.91 3.18
C ILE A 217 4.47 -6.27 1.95
N ALA A 218 4.80 -4.98 2.01
CA ALA A 218 5.51 -4.30 0.94
C ALA A 218 6.24 -3.07 1.47
N GLY A 219 7.34 -2.71 0.81
CA GLY A 219 8.10 -1.51 1.09
C GLY A 219 9.32 -1.39 0.19
N THR A 220 10.17 -0.43 0.51
CA THR A 220 11.37 -0.10 -0.27
C THR A 220 12.61 -0.03 0.59
N VAL A 221 13.68 -0.70 0.17
CA VAL A 221 15.00 -0.65 0.82
C VAL A 221 15.91 0.36 0.13
N TYR A 222 16.58 1.18 0.91
CA TYR A 222 17.45 2.27 0.48
C TYR A 222 18.87 2.16 1.05
N PRO A 223 19.87 2.77 0.39
CA PRO A 223 21.20 2.96 0.97
C PRO A 223 21.27 4.02 2.08
N THR A 224 20.40 5.03 2.03
CA THR A 224 20.38 6.18 2.97
C THR A 224 18.99 6.42 3.58
N LEU A 225 18.99 7.07 4.75
CA LEU A 225 17.84 7.06 5.66
C LEU A 225 16.71 8.00 5.22
N ASP A 226 17.03 9.06 4.49
CA ASP A 226 16.17 10.19 4.25
C ASP A 226 15.85 10.40 2.76
N GLU A 227 15.74 9.31 2.02
CA GLU A 227 15.40 9.35 0.59
C GLU A 227 13.97 9.86 0.40
N VAL A 228 13.78 10.79 -0.53
CA VAL A 228 12.43 11.22 -0.91
C VAL A 228 11.68 10.11 -1.64
N ASP A 229 10.36 10.22 -1.71
CA ASP A 229 9.57 9.33 -2.56
C ASP A 229 10.07 9.35 -4.01
N ASP A 230 9.88 8.24 -4.71
CA ASP A 230 10.29 8.01 -6.09
C ASP A 230 11.78 7.90 -6.34
N CYS A 231 12.63 8.06 -5.33
CA CYS A 231 14.03 7.65 -5.45
C CYS A 231 14.12 6.13 -5.64
N ASN A 232 14.83 5.66 -6.66
CA ASN A 232 15.10 4.22 -6.78
C ASN A 232 15.97 3.77 -5.61
N GLY A 233 15.56 2.69 -4.95
CA GLY A 233 16.28 2.09 -3.83
C GLY A 233 17.40 1.14 -4.27
N LYS A 234 17.81 0.24 -3.37
CA LYS A 234 18.87 -0.74 -3.62
C LYS A 234 18.29 -2.00 -4.29
N GLY A 235 18.53 -2.17 -5.59
CA GLY A 235 17.93 -3.26 -6.37
C GLY A 235 18.85 -4.21 -7.15
N ALA A 236 20.17 -4.15 -6.97
CA ALA A 236 21.13 -4.88 -7.81
C ALA A 236 22.38 -5.34 -7.01
N PRO A 237 23.20 -6.28 -7.54
CA PRO A 237 23.87 -7.29 -6.72
C PRO A 237 24.90 -6.73 -5.71
N PRO A 238 25.02 -7.37 -4.53
CA PRO A 238 24.37 -8.63 -4.13
C PRO A 238 22.86 -8.50 -3.94
N GLN A 239 22.13 -9.61 -4.10
CA GLN A 239 20.68 -9.63 -3.89
C GLN A 239 20.37 -9.30 -2.42
N VAL A 240 19.71 -8.16 -2.21
CA VAL A 240 19.17 -7.78 -0.90
C VAL A 240 17.86 -8.54 -0.67
N ASN A 241 17.67 -9.07 0.53
CA ASN A 241 16.39 -9.65 0.92
C ASN A 241 15.86 -9.01 2.20
N VAL A 242 14.55 -8.91 2.30
CA VAL A 242 13.84 -8.59 3.54
C VAL A 242 13.26 -9.88 4.10
N VAL A 243 13.71 -10.25 5.29
CA VAL A 243 13.25 -11.41 6.03
C VAL A 243 12.21 -10.97 7.05
N ILE A 244 10.99 -11.46 6.92
CA ILE A 244 9.89 -11.19 7.85
C ILE A 244 9.70 -12.39 8.76
N THR A 245 9.63 -12.15 10.07
CA THR A 245 9.24 -13.15 11.07
C THR A 245 7.90 -12.76 11.68
N ALA A 246 6.88 -13.58 11.45
CA ALA A 246 5.54 -13.43 12.03
C ALA A 246 5.49 -13.88 13.50
N VAL A 247 4.43 -13.49 14.22
CA VAL A 247 4.27 -13.83 15.65
C VAL A 247 4.19 -15.35 15.91
N ASP A 248 3.75 -16.12 14.91
CA ASP A 248 3.71 -17.59 14.96
C ASP A 248 5.06 -18.26 14.63
N GLY A 249 6.11 -17.47 14.45
CA GLY A 249 7.46 -17.93 14.14
C GLY A 249 7.68 -18.27 12.66
N LYS A 250 6.66 -18.13 11.79
CA LYS A 250 6.86 -18.32 10.34
C LYS A 250 7.74 -17.23 9.76
N VAL A 251 8.65 -17.65 8.89
CA VAL A 251 9.62 -16.77 8.23
C VAL A 251 9.32 -16.68 6.74
N TYR A 252 9.35 -15.46 6.21
CA TYR A 252 9.14 -15.15 4.80
C TYR A 252 10.34 -14.36 4.28
N THR A 253 11.00 -14.82 3.23
CA THR A 253 12.13 -14.12 2.61
C THR A 253 11.66 -13.47 1.31
N LEU A 254 11.74 -12.14 1.27
CA LEU A 254 11.25 -11.32 0.17
C LEU A 254 12.44 -10.73 -0.60
N PRO A 255 12.66 -11.12 -1.87
CA PRO A 255 13.72 -10.52 -2.67
C PRO A 255 13.38 -9.07 -3.00
N VAL A 256 14.38 -8.20 -2.93
CA VAL A 256 14.27 -6.80 -3.36
C VAL A 256 14.50 -6.70 -4.87
N ASN A 257 13.60 -6.05 -5.59
CA ASN A 257 13.66 -5.88 -7.04
C ASN A 257 14.56 -4.70 -7.46
N GLY A 258 14.69 -4.47 -8.77
CA GLY A 258 15.56 -3.44 -9.36
C GLY A 258 15.28 -1.99 -8.92
N SER A 259 14.08 -1.67 -8.44
CA SER A 259 13.73 -0.34 -7.91
C SER A 259 13.90 -0.24 -6.39
N GLY A 260 14.39 -1.29 -5.73
CA GLY A 260 14.51 -1.36 -4.27
C GLY A 260 13.25 -1.86 -3.55
N ASN A 261 12.22 -2.27 -4.29
CA ASN A 261 10.95 -2.70 -3.70
C ASN A 261 10.92 -4.20 -3.38
N PHE A 262 10.25 -4.55 -2.29
CA PHE A 262 9.92 -5.93 -1.93
C PHE A 262 8.43 -6.05 -1.69
N LEU A 263 7.88 -7.25 -1.92
CA LEU A 263 6.47 -7.51 -1.68
C LEU A 263 6.20 -8.97 -1.30
N LEU A 264 5.11 -9.18 -0.57
CA LEU A 264 4.50 -10.47 -0.26
C LEU A 264 3.03 -10.42 -0.66
N ARG A 265 2.58 -11.45 -1.39
CA ARG A 265 1.20 -11.61 -1.88
C ARG A 265 0.73 -13.05 -1.68
N GLY A 266 -0.58 -13.25 -1.53
CA GLY A 266 -1.20 -14.58 -1.45
C GLY A 266 -0.78 -15.41 -0.23
N MET A 267 -0.18 -14.78 0.78
CA MET A 267 0.22 -15.39 2.04
C MET A 267 -0.19 -14.49 3.20
N ASN A 268 -0.55 -15.07 4.34
CA ASN A 268 -1.04 -14.32 5.50
C ASN A 268 -0.08 -14.44 6.70
N PRO A 269 0.96 -13.59 6.78
CA PRO A 269 1.82 -13.53 7.96
C PRO A 269 1.02 -13.03 9.16
N LYS A 270 1.05 -13.76 10.27
CA LYS A 270 0.32 -13.35 11.47
C LYS A 270 0.98 -12.12 12.13
N PRO A 271 0.27 -10.99 12.28
CA PRO A 271 0.76 -9.83 13.00
C PRO A 271 0.83 -10.07 14.52
N PRO A 272 1.70 -9.34 15.24
CA PRO A 272 2.71 -8.43 14.72
C PRO A 272 3.91 -9.20 14.12
N PHE A 273 4.68 -8.55 13.25
CA PHE A 273 5.88 -9.13 12.65
C PHE A 273 7.10 -8.22 12.82
N LYS A 274 8.28 -8.84 12.71
CA LYS A 274 9.60 -8.18 12.67
C LYS A 274 10.23 -8.35 11.29
N ALA A 275 11.09 -7.41 10.92
CA ALA A 275 11.82 -7.44 9.66
C ALA A 275 13.34 -7.43 9.88
N VAL A 276 14.08 -8.10 9.00
CA VAL A 276 15.54 -8.03 8.91
C VAL A 276 15.92 -7.83 7.45
N VAL A 277 16.69 -6.79 7.15
CA VAL A 277 17.29 -6.60 5.82
C VAL A 277 18.62 -7.34 5.78
N THR A 278 18.87 -8.08 4.70
CA THR A 278 20.07 -8.88 4.48
C THR A 278 20.76 -8.43 3.19
N ASP A 279 22.08 -8.23 3.22
CA ASP A 279 22.93 -7.99 2.05
C ASP A 279 24.18 -8.88 2.19
N GLY A 280 24.13 -10.05 1.52
CA GLY A 280 25.10 -11.12 1.74
C GLY A 280 25.09 -11.60 3.20
N ALA A 281 26.24 -11.51 3.88
CA ALA A 281 26.37 -11.89 5.29
C ALA A 281 25.98 -10.76 6.27
N LYS A 282 25.77 -9.53 5.79
CA LYS A 282 25.42 -8.39 6.63
C LYS A 282 23.92 -8.36 6.87
N THR A 283 23.52 -7.91 8.06
CA THR A 283 22.13 -7.85 8.48
C THR A 283 21.81 -6.56 9.22
N ARG A 284 20.60 -6.03 9.02
CA ARG A 284 20.04 -4.92 9.78
C ARG A 284 18.65 -5.33 10.26
N ALA A 285 18.49 -5.46 11.57
CA ALA A 285 17.23 -5.89 12.17
C ALA A 285 16.38 -4.69 12.60
N MET A 286 15.07 -4.83 12.41
CA MET A 286 14.09 -3.94 13.03
C MET A 286 14.06 -4.18 14.54
N VAL A 287 14.09 -3.09 15.31
CA VAL A 287 14.04 -3.15 16.78
C VAL A 287 12.64 -3.57 17.25
N GLY A 288 11.62 -2.84 16.81
CA GLY A 288 10.21 -3.07 17.14
C GLY A 288 9.54 -4.15 16.28
N SER A 289 8.23 -4.28 16.47
CA SER A 289 7.35 -5.07 15.62
C SER A 289 6.18 -4.22 15.14
N VAL A 290 5.58 -4.57 14.01
CA VAL A 290 4.44 -3.84 13.42
C VAL A 290 3.32 -4.79 13.02
N THR A 291 2.12 -4.26 12.92
CA THR A 291 0.91 -4.95 12.43
C THR A 291 0.62 -4.62 10.96
N SER A 292 0.98 -3.41 10.51
CA SER A 292 0.80 -2.96 9.14
C SER A 292 1.84 -3.56 8.20
N GLY A 293 1.35 -4.11 7.09
CA GLY A 293 2.15 -4.62 5.98
C GLY A 293 2.64 -3.54 5.03
N ASP A 294 2.13 -2.32 5.15
CA ASP A 294 2.60 -1.18 4.37
C ASP A 294 3.82 -0.55 5.06
N CYS A 295 5.00 -1.13 4.86
CA CYS A 295 6.21 -0.72 5.60
C CYS A 295 6.57 0.75 5.34
N ASN A 296 6.33 1.24 4.12
CA ASN A 296 6.61 2.63 3.73
C ASN A 296 5.66 3.64 4.41
N SER A 297 4.55 3.19 5.02
CA SER A 297 3.71 4.08 5.83
C SER A 297 4.44 4.60 7.07
N CYS A 298 5.28 3.78 7.70
CA CYS A 298 6.14 4.21 8.81
C CYS A 298 7.53 4.65 8.32
N HIS A 299 8.09 3.93 7.34
CA HIS A 299 9.43 4.18 6.80
C HIS A 299 9.42 5.23 5.68
N THR A 300 9.08 6.48 6.03
CA THR A 300 9.16 7.67 5.17
C THR A 300 10.56 8.31 5.20
N LYS A 301 10.78 9.40 4.44
CA LYS A 301 12.02 10.20 4.53
C LYS A 301 12.35 10.59 5.98
N ASP A 302 11.36 11.13 6.69
CA ASP A 302 11.55 11.63 8.07
C ASP A 302 11.30 10.57 9.14
N GLY A 303 10.76 9.42 8.75
CA GLY A 303 10.27 8.41 9.67
C GLY A 303 8.97 8.83 10.37
N LYS A 304 8.07 7.88 10.58
CA LYS A 304 6.80 8.09 11.28
C LYS A 304 6.54 6.89 12.22
N ASN A 305 5.73 7.08 13.25
CA ASN A 305 5.40 6.06 14.26
C ASN A 305 6.61 5.35 14.89
N GLY A 306 7.70 6.10 15.15
CA GLY A 306 8.91 5.58 15.77
C GLY A 306 9.92 4.94 14.80
N ALA A 307 9.60 4.85 13.50
CA ALA A 307 10.61 4.52 12.50
C ALA A 307 11.60 5.69 12.35
N PRO A 308 12.91 5.42 12.19
CA PRO A 308 13.94 6.47 12.09
C PRO A 308 14.00 7.15 10.71
N GLY A 309 13.30 6.62 9.71
CA GLY A 309 13.38 6.99 8.30
C GLY A 309 13.13 5.78 7.41
N ARG A 310 13.71 5.77 6.21
CA ARG A 310 13.66 4.68 5.24
C ARG A 310 14.21 3.37 5.77
N ILE A 311 13.78 2.26 5.15
CA ILE A 311 14.33 0.94 5.43
C ILE A 311 15.72 0.87 4.81
N LEU A 312 16.73 0.66 5.64
CA LEU A 312 18.13 0.72 5.21
C LEU A 312 18.70 -0.65 4.86
N THR A 313 19.63 -0.67 3.92
CA THR A 313 20.58 -1.79 3.81
C THR A 313 21.50 -1.85 5.05
N PRO A 314 22.07 -3.03 5.36
CA PRO A 314 23.06 -3.20 6.43
C PRO A 314 24.35 -2.41 6.22
#